data_AF-A0A2P4XQN2-F1
#
_entry.id   AF-A0A2P4XQN2-F1
#
_cell.length_a   1.000
_cell.length_b   1.000
_cell.length_c   1.000
_cell.angle_alpha   90.00
_cell.angle_beta   90.00
_cell.angle_gamma   90.00
#
_symmetry.space_group_name_H-M   'P 1'
#
loop_
_entity.id
_entity.type
_entity.pdbx_description
1 polymer ?
#
loop_
_entity_poly.entity_id
_entity_poly.type
_entity_poly.pdbx_seq_one_letter_code
_entity_poly.pdbx_strand_id
1 'polypeptide(L)'
;MAVNFLFPILSFRPDWTFPHRPTICTSPTAPAFCGHLITEANVKALQAAEPWWVIRNILPPISFEADVGGRLGIFVRQYRDFEVSELIAYWESTHKFPITAAMIAQSPWLGSFAKQRNNRRSHAGNRWKRMLLTLIQAMIEG
;
A
#
# COMPACT_ATOMS: atom_id res chain seq x y z
N MET A 1 -10.73 7.61 -9.77
CA MET A 1 -10.81 8.94 -9.14
C MET A 1 -9.47 9.26 -8.52
N ALA A 2 -8.72 10.16 -9.14
CA ALA A 2 -7.41 10.61 -8.66
C ALA A 2 -7.61 11.82 -7.73
N VAL A 3 -6.70 11.98 -6.76
CA VAL A 3 -6.60 13.09 -5.78
C VAL A 3 -6.36 14.48 -6.43
N ASN A 4 -6.54 14.59 -7.76
CA ASN A 4 -6.43 15.85 -8.51
C ASN A 4 -7.57 16.85 -8.21
N PHE A 5 -8.61 16.46 -7.48
CA PHE A 5 -9.73 17.35 -7.17
C PHE A 5 -9.48 18.32 -6.02
N LEU A 6 -8.48 18.09 -5.16
CA LEU A 6 -8.33 18.89 -3.94
C LEU A 6 -7.43 20.13 -4.12
N PHE A 7 -6.58 20.19 -5.15
CA PHE A 7 -5.67 21.33 -5.34
C PHE A 7 -5.43 21.67 -6.82
N PRO A 8 -6.39 22.29 -7.53
CA PRO A 8 -6.18 22.71 -8.92
C PRO A 8 -5.31 23.97 -9.07
N ILE A 9 -5.05 24.72 -7.98
CA ILE A 9 -4.66 26.14 -8.04
C ILE A 9 -3.32 26.45 -7.35
N LEU A 10 -2.64 25.46 -6.76
CA LEU A 10 -1.31 25.74 -6.22
C LEU A 10 -0.29 25.77 -7.37
N SER A 11 0.16 26.98 -7.72
CA SER A 11 1.29 27.20 -8.61
C SER A 11 2.47 26.39 -8.08
N PHE A 12 2.85 25.35 -8.80
CA PHE A 12 4.03 24.55 -8.48
C PHE A 12 5.23 25.49 -8.56
N ARG A 13 5.73 25.96 -7.41
CA ARG A 13 6.94 26.76 -7.42
C ARG A 13 8.14 25.82 -7.56
N PRO A 14 9.14 26.17 -8.39
CA PRO A 14 10.29 25.31 -8.68
C PRO A 14 11.22 25.06 -7.48
N ASP A 15 11.07 25.84 -6.40
CA ASP A 15 11.75 25.67 -5.11
C ASP A 15 11.06 24.65 -4.19
N TRP A 16 9.88 24.15 -4.55
CA TRP A 16 9.19 23.14 -3.76
C TRP A 16 9.80 21.75 -3.97
N THR A 17 10.19 21.11 -2.88
CA THR A 17 10.71 19.74 -2.84
C THR A 17 9.59 18.70 -2.99
N PHE A 18 8.62 18.94 -3.86
CA PHE A 18 7.71 17.86 -4.26
C PHE A 18 8.45 16.96 -5.26
N PRO A 19 8.51 15.63 -5.04
CA PRO A 19 9.12 14.74 -6.00
C PRO A 19 8.46 14.97 -7.36
N HIS A 20 9.29 15.27 -8.36
CA HIS A 20 8.83 15.65 -9.69
C HIS A 20 7.92 14.53 -10.22
N ARG A 21 6.62 14.81 -10.30
CA ARG A 21 5.64 13.81 -10.75
C ARG A 21 5.61 13.91 -12.27
N PRO A 22 6.11 12.91 -13.03
CA PRO A 22 5.87 12.91 -14.47
C PRO A 22 4.36 12.96 -14.68
N THR A 23 3.94 13.88 -15.55
CA THR A 23 2.55 14.28 -15.82
C THR A 23 1.69 13.14 -16.37
N ILE A 24 2.33 12.01 -16.70
CA ILE A 24 1.71 10.77 -17.12
C ILE A 24 2.23 9.73 -16.14
N CYS A 25 1.34 8.92 -15.56
CA CYS A 25 1.73 7.69 -14.89
C CYS A 25 2.20 6.70 -15.97
N THR A 26 3.27 7.05 -16.69
CA THR A 26 3.99 6.13 -17.54
C THR A 26 4.49 5.04 -16.61
N SER A 27 4.12 3.80 -16.90
CA SER A 27 4.84 2.65 -16.38
C SER A 27 6.33 2.97 -16.43
N PRO A 28 7.10 2.74 -15.36
CA PRO A 28 8.53 3.00 -15.37
C PRO A 28 9.10 2.44 -16.66
N THR A 29 9.74 3.28 -17.48
CA THR A 29 10.36 2.85 -18.73
C THR A 29 11.30 1.69 -18.37
N ALA A 30 11.41 0.68 -19.23
CA ALA A 30 12.25 -0.51 -19.01
C ALA A 30 13.61 -0.31 -18.29
N PRO A 31 14.38 0.80 -18.45
CA PRO A 31 15.62 1.02 -17.68
C PRO A 31 15.46 1.24 -16.16
N ALA A 32 14.25 1.48 -15.64
CA ALA A 32 14.06 1.76 -14.20
C ALA A 32 14.05 0.49 -13.32
N PHE A 33 14.06 -0.70 -13.92
CA PHE A 33 13.99 -1.95 -13.17
C PHE A 33 15.02 -2.96 -13.69
N CYS A 34 15.80 -3.53 -12.79
CA CYS A 34 16.72 -4.64 -13.10
C CYS A 34 15.93 -5.95 -13.25
N GLY A 35 15.29 -6.15 -14.42
CA GLY A 35 14.42 -7.30 -14.66
C GLY A 35 15.11 -8.65 -14.44
N HIS A 36 16.42 -8.72 -14.73
CA HIS A 36 17.25 -9.91 -14.48
C HIS A 36 17.36 -10.30 -13.01
N LEU A 37 17.06 -9.40 -12.06
CA LEU A 37 17.02 -9.70 -10.63
C LEU A 37 15.68 -10.30 -10.18
N ILE A 38 14.63 -10.24 -11.01
CA ILE A 38 13.33 -10.87 -10.73
C ILE A 38 13.40 -12.36 -11.08
N THR A 39 14.14 -13.10 -10.29
CA THR A 39 14.16 -14.56 -10.34
C THR A 39 13.33 -15.11 -9.18
N GLU A 40 12.81 -16.33 -9.34
CA GLU A 40 12.08 -17.00 -8.25
C GLU A 40 12.91 -17.07 -6.96
N ALA A 41 14.20 -17.39 -7.06
CA ALA A 41 15.11 -17.46 -5.91
C ALA A 41 15.22 -16.10 -5.19
N ASN A 42 15.44 -15.02 -5.94
CA ASN A 42 15.57 -13.69 -5.36
C ASN A 42 14.25 -13.20 -4.76
N VAL A 43 13.11 -13.48 -5.39
CA VAL A 43 11.79 -13.12 -4.85
C VAL A 43 11.52 -13.88 -3.56
N LYS A 44 11.83 -15.18 -3.51
CA LYS A 44 11.69 -15.98 -2.29
C LYS A 44 12.60 -15.46 -1.17
N ALA A 45 13.85 -15.14 -1.49
CA ALA A 45 14.78 -14.53 -0.52
C ALA A 45 14.27 -13.17 -0.01
N LEU A 46 13.73 -12.33 -0.90
CA LEU A 46 13.11 -11.06 -0.52
C LEU A 46 11.90 -11.26 0.41
N GLN A 47 11.02 -12.22 0.12
CA GLN A 47 9.88 -12.52 1.00
C GLN A 47 10.34 -13.05 2.37
N ALA A 48 11.37 -13.89 2.39
CA ALA A 48 11.94 -14.43 3.63
C ALA A 48 12.62 -13.36 4.50
N ALA A 49 13.08 -12.26 3.90
CA ALA A 49 13.63 -11.11 4.62
C ALA A 49 12.57 -10.21 5.27
N GLU A 50 11.28 -10.50 5.05
CA GLU A 50 10.13 -9.81 5.64
C GLU A 50 10.21 -8.26 5.57
N PRO A 51 10.41 -7.67 4.38
CA PRO A 51 10.71 -6.25 4.21
C PRO A 51 9.58 -5.31 4.66
N TRP A 52 8.36 -5.84 4.84
CA TRP A 52 7.22 -5.10 5.36
C TRP A 52 7.34 -4.73 6.85
N TRP A 53 8.29 -5.27 7.61
CA TRP A 53 8.45 -4.82 9.01
C TRP A 53 8.92 -3.38 9.12
N VAL A 54 9.62 -2.84 8.11
CA VAL A 54 10.13 -1.47 8.13
C VAL A 54 9.02 -0.41 8.21
N ILE A 55 7.81 -0.74 7.74
CA ILE A 55 6.65 0.16 7.76
C ILE A 55 5.77 -0.05 8.99
N ARG A 56 6.12 -0.99 9.89
CA ARG A 56 5.34 -1.20 11.11
C ARG A 56 5.44 0.04 11.99
N ASN A 57 4.29 0.57 12.34
CA ASN A 57 4.20 1.62 13.33
C ASN A 57 4.40 1.03 14.73
N ILE A 58 5.46 1.47 15.40
CA ILE A 58 5.79 1.08 16.79
C ILE A 58 5.56 2.21 17.79
N LEU A 59 5.14 3.39 17.31
CA LEU A 59 4.98 4.58 18.14
C LEU A 59 3.56 4.66 18.71
N PRO A 60 3.41 5.19 19.93
CA PRO A 60 2.09 5.53 20.45
C PRO A 60 1.44 6.60 19.55
N PRO A 61 0.09 6.64 19.47
CA PRO A 61 -0.61 7.73 18.80
C PRO A 61 -0.20 9.06 19.40
N ILE A 62 0.12 10.03 18.55
CA ILE A 62 0.56 11.37 18.99
C ILE A 62 -0.65 12.23 19.37
N SER A 63 -1.80 12.02 18.73
CA SER A 63 -2.89 13.01 18.69
C SER A 63 -4.28 12.50 19.06
N PHE A 64 -4.43 11.21 19.42
CA PHE A 64 -5.74 10.64 19.73
C PHE A 64 -5.69 9.72 20.95
N GLU A 65 -6.67 9.86 21.84
CA GLU A 65 -6.92 8.85 22.87
C GLU A 65 -7.36 7.55 22.20
N ALA A 66 -6.66 6.46 22.53
CA ALA A 66 -6.96 5.15 21.96
C ALA A 66 -8.18 4.48 22.62
N ASP A 67 -8.54 4.93 23.83
CA ASP A 67 -9.63 4.35 24.63
C ASP A 67 -10.90 5.21 24.58
N VAL A 68 -11.37 5.44 23.35
CA VAL A 68 -12.63 6.14 23.10
C VAL A 68 -13.78 5.15 23.07
N GLY A 69 -14.93 5.52 23.64
CA GLY A 69 -16.14 4.71 23.63
C GLY A 69 -16.86 4.69 22.28
N GLY A 70 -18.02 4.02 22.23
CA GLY A 70 -18.93 4.06 21.07
C GLY A 70 -18.34 3.51 19.77
N ARG A 71 -18.86 3.98 18.62
CA ARG A 71 -18.43 3.53 17.29
C ARG A 71 -16.99 3.95 16.94
N LEU A 72 -16.51 5.07 17.49
CA LEU A 72 -15.12 5.49 17.31
C LEU A 72 -14.14 4.51 17.96
N GLY A 73 -14.45 4.02 19.17
CA GLY A 73 -13.67 2.96 19.82
C GLY A 73 -13.61 1.66 19.02
N ILE A 74 -14.73 1.29 18.40
CA ILE A 74 -14.79 0.12 17.50
C ILE A 74 -13.86 0.33 16.30
N PHE A 75 -13.91 1.50 15.67
CA PHE A 75 -13.02 1.84 14.55
C PHE A 75 -11.54 1.79 14.97
N VAL A 76 -11.17 2.39 16.10
CA VAL A 76 -9.78 2.41 16.57
C VAL A 76 -9.23 1.00 16.75
N ARG A 77 -10.01 0.09 17.37
CA ARG A 77 -9.61 -1.32 17.51
C ARG A 77 -9.45 -2.01 16.15
N GLN A 78 -10.41 -1.84 15.24
CA GLN A 78 -10.33 -2.40 13.89
C GLN A 78 -9.11 -1.87 13.12
N TYR A 79 -8.78 -0.59 13.29
CA TYR A 79 -7.63 0.02 12.62
C TYR A 79 -6.32 -0.56 13.13
N ARG A 80 -6.19 -0.77 14.44
CA ARG A 80 -4.99 -1.42 15.02
C ARG A 80 -4.79 -2.83 14.49
N ASP A 81 -5.85 -3.62 14.44
CA ASP A 81 -5.78 -4.98 13.87
C ASP A 81 -5.43 -4.94 12.38
N PHE A 82 -6.00 -3.99 11.63
CA PHE A 82 -5.71 -3.78 10.22
C PHE A 82 -4.25 -3.39 9.97
N GLU A 83 -3.71 -2.45 10.76
CA GLU A 83 -2.33 -1.95 10.66
C GLU A 83 -1.31 -3.08 10.82
N VAL A 84 -1.57 -4.04 11.72
CA VAL A 84 -0.69 -5.20 11.93
C VAL A 84 -0.91 -6.29 10.87
N SER A 85 -2.16 -6.61 10.54
CA SER A 85 -2.49 -7.75 9.67
C SER A 85 -2.24 -7.52 8.19
N GLU A 86 -2.23 -6.26 7.72
CA GLU A 86 -2.14 -5.92 6.30
C GLU A 86 -0.79 -5.29 5.90
N LEU A 87 0.25 -5.39 6.74
CA LEU A 87 1.60 -4.86 6.47
C LEU A 87 2.15 -5.30 5.11
N ILE A 88 2.03 -6.60 4.79
CA ILE A 88 2.48 -7.15 3.51
C ILE A 88 1.77 -6.44 2.35
N ALA A 89 0.45 -6.35 2.42
CA ALA A 89 -0.36 -5.75 1.36
C ALA A 89 -0.04 -4.25 1.19
N TYR A 90 0.21 -3.54 2.28
CA TYR A 90 0.57 -2.12 2.26
C TYR A 90 1.95 -1.91 1.64
N TRP A 91 2.97 -2.65 2.09
CA TRP A 91 4.31 -2.62 1.51
C TRP A 91 4.28 -2.98 0.02
N GLU A 92 3.56 -4.04 -0.33
CA GLU A 92 3.37 -4.45 -1.72
C GLU A 92 2.63 -3.39 -2.56
N SER A 93 1.82 -2.51 -1.97
CA SER A 93 1.11 -1.46 -2.70
C SER A 93 2.00 -0.29 -3.10
N THR A 94 3.06 -0.03 -2.31
CA THR A 94 4.03 1.05 -2.55
C THR A 94 5.20 0.60 -3.43
N HIS A 95 5.49 -0.70 -3.46
CA HIS A 95 6.61 -1.26 -4.24
C HIS A 95 6.12 -1.93 -5.53
N LYS A 96 6.28 -1.27 -6.69
CA LYS A 96 5.98 -1.90 -7.98
C LYS A 96 6.89 -3.11 -8.21
N PHE A 97 6.31 -4.21 -8.70
CA PHE A 97 7.01 -5.47 -8.96
C PHE A 97 6.60 -6.01 -10.34
N PRO A 98 7.31 -5.62 -11.42
CA PRO A 98 6.89 -5.89 -12.79
C PRO A 98 7.25 -7.32 -13.21
N ILE A 99 6.32 -8.26 -13.01
CA ILE A 99 6.46 -9.66 -13.48
C ILE A 99 5.91 -9.75 -14.90
N THR A 100 6.76 -10.08 -15.87
CA THR A 100 6.39 -10.16 -17.30
C THR A 100 5.95 -11.57 -17.69
N ALA A 101 5.26 -11.70 -18.83
CA ALA A 101 4.88 -13.01 -19.38
C ALA A 101 6.10 -13.89 -19.66
N ALA A 102 7.21 -13.30 -20.11
CA ALA A 102 8.47 -14.02 -20.33
C ALA A 102 9.06 -14.59 -19.03
N MET A 103 9.00 -13.83 -17.92
CA MET A 103 9.41 -14.31 -16.60
C MET A 103 8.51 -15.44 -16.11
N ILE A 104 7.20 -15.36 -16.34
CA ILE A 104 6.25 -16.42 -15.97
C ILE A 104 6.49 -17.69 -16.80
N ALA A 105 6.83 -17.55 -18.08
CA ALA A 105 7.19 -18.69 -18.93
C ALA A 105 8.44 -19.41 -18.41
N GLN A 106 9.39 -18.68 -17.82
CA GLN A 106 10.59 -19.25 -17.20
C GLN A 106 10.33 -19.83 -15.80
N SER A 107 9.46 -19.18 -15.00
CA SER A 107 9.04 -19.67 -13.68
C SER A 107 7.53 -19.44 -13.50
N PRO A 108 6.71 -20.50 -13.64
CA PRO A 108 5.26 -20.42 -13.37
C PRO A 108 4.94 -19.96 -11.94
N TRP A 109 5.87 -20.17 -10.99
CA TRP A 109 5.72 -19.70 -9.61
C TRP A 109 5.58 -18.18 -9.52
N LEU A 110 6.30 -17.42 -10.37
CA LEU A 110 6.18 -15.95 -10.41
C LEU A 110 4.77 -15.50 -10.81
N GLY A 111 4.07 -16.25 -11.67
CA GLY A 111 2.67 -15.99 -12.03
C GLY A 111 1.75 -16.16 -10.83
N SER A 112 1.92 -17.26 -10.09
CA SER A 112 1.18 -17.52 -8.84
C SER A 112 1.45 -16.45 -7.79
N PHE A 113 2.71 -16.04 -7.63
CA PHE A 113 3.11 -14.97 -6.72
C PHE A 113 2.44 -13.63 -7.10
N ALA A 114 2.46 -13.23 -8.37
CA ALA A 114 1.81 -12.01 -8.85
C ALA A 114 0.30 -12.01 -8.54
N LYS A 115 -0.37 -13.15 -8.76
CA LYS A 115 -1.79 -13.32 -8.43
C LYS A 115 -2.05 -13.21 -6.93
N GLN A 116 -1.24 -13.86 -6.09
CA GLN A 116 -1.36 -13.77 -4.64
C GLN A 116 -1.18 -12.34 -4.12
N ARG A 117 -0.19 -11.60 -4.63
CA ARG A 117 0.04 -10.19 -4.31
C ARG A 117 -1.18 -9.32 -4.66
N ASN A 118 -1.76 -9.52 -5.85
CA ASN A 118 -2.98 -8.80 -6.25
C ASN A 118 -4.18 -9.14 -5.35
N ASN A 119 -4.32 -10.42 -4.97
CA ASN A 119 -5.37 -10.85 -4.05
C ASN A 119 -5.21 -10.20 -2.66
N ARG A 120 -3.99 -10.22 -2.08
CA ARG A 120 -3.71 -9.55 -0.80
C ARG A 120 -4.12 -8.08 -0.84
N ARG A 121 -3.69 -7.34 -1.87
CA ARG A 121 -4.06 -5.93 -2.06
C ARG A 121 -5.58 -5.72 -2.18
N SER A 122 -6.27 -6.58 -2.92
CA SER A 122 -7.73 -6.52 -3.07
C SER A 122 -8.45 -6.78 -1.74
N HIS A 123 -8.02 -7.79 -0.98
CA HIS A 123 -8.59 -8.12 0.32
C HIS A 123 -8.35 -7.01 1.35
N ALA A 124 -7.12 -6.46 1.42
CA ALA A 124 -6.78 -5.32 2.24
C ALA A 124 -7.68 -4.12 1.91
N GLY A 125 -7.84 -3.80 0.62
CA GLY A 125 -8.73 -2.72 0.18
C GLY A 125 -10.19 -2.95 0.57
N ASN A 126 -10.70 -4.19 0.50
CA ASN A 126 -12.06 -4.52 0.92
C ASN A 126 -12.25 -4.46 2.45
N ARG A 127 -11.22 -4.79 3.24
CA ARG A 127 -11.26 -4.58 4.70
C ARG A 127 -11.23 -3.11 5.05
N TRP A 128 -10.36 -2.33 4.41
CA TRP A 128 -10.27 -0.88 4.58
C TRP A 128 -11.61 -0.19 4.33
N LYS A 129 -12.29 -0.51 3.22
CA LYS A 129 -13.62 0.05 2.90
C LYS A 129 -14.66 -0.25 3.97
N ARG A 130 -14.67 -1.47 4.52
CA ARG A 130 -15.61 -1.83 5.59
C ARG A 130 -15.35 -1.02 6.86
N MET A 131 -14.09 -0.85 7.22
CA MET A 131 -13.69 -0.06 8.39
C MET A 131 -13.98 1.44 8.21
N LEU A 132 -13.82 1.98 7.00
CA LEU A 132 -14.18 3.37 6.70
C LEU A 132 -15.66 3.67 6.94
N LEU A 133 -16.56 2.71 6.70
CA LEU A 133 -17.98 2.88 7.01
C LEU A 133 -18.20 3.08 8.52
N THR A 134 -17.48 2.32 9.36
CA THR A 134 -17.53 2.48 10.82
C THR A 134 -17.03 3.86 11.25
N LEU A 135 -15.97 4.37 10.63
CA LEU A 135 -15.48 5.73 10.89
C LEU A 135 -16.51 6.80 10.50
N ILE A 136 -17.06 6.72 9.29
CA ILE A 136 -18.08 7.67 8.81
C ILE A 136 -19.27 7.70 9.77
N GLN A 137 -19.72 6.53 10.20
CA GLN A 137 -20.83 6.43 11.12
C GLN A 137 -20.51 6.97 12.51
N ALA A 138 -19.28 6.77 13.01
CA ALA A 138 -18.83 7.38 14.27
C ALA A 138 -18.78 8.91 14.17
N MET A 139 -18.36 9.48 13.03
CA MET A 139 -18.35 10.92 12.78
C MET A 139 -19.76 11.54 12.67
N ILE A 140 -20.78 10.74 12.34
CA ILE A 140 -22.18 11.20 12.32
C ILE A 140 -22.78 11.23 13.73
N GLU A 141 -22.29 10.37 14.62
CA GLU A 141 -22.78 10.25 16.00
C GLU A 141 -22.10 11.19 17.00
N GLY A 142 -20.83 11.53 16.74
CA GLY A 142 -20.04 12.46 17.55
C GLY A 142 -20.28 13.92 17.16
#